data_AF-A0A7W0K6J2-F1
#
_entry.id   AF-A0A7W0K6J2-F1
#
_cell.length_a   1.000
_cell.length_b   1.000
_cell.length_c   1.000
_cell.angle_alpha   90.00
_cell.angle_beta   90.00
_cell.angle_gamma   90.00
#
_symmetry.space_group_name_H-M   'P 1'
#
loop_
_entity.id
_entity.type
_entity.pdbx_description
1 polymer ?
#
loop_
_entity_poly.entity_id
_entity_poly.type
_entity_poly.pdbx_seq_one_letter_code
_entity_poly.pdbx_strand_id
1 'polypeptide(L)'
;MLRSRPRVLTAVVVVIVLTAGVWVAWDRLHVATPQEAKAETKAQKPKSLDDDDRKVTDEQRAEMLGRAHVWRTPAVPIAHASFVGEGLETLSCKFKLSDLGGTTPKFDCTLEDGQKIRIKYGKGPEIPAEAAATRLLKALGFGADDIALVEKVHCYGCPEEPFSTMKVVEVTGAGPLYKNVIDYNDVEEFTWVALERKFSGRPVETDQVEGWSFFELDLVDAAKGGAPRAHVDALRLMAVFLSHWDNKSENQRLVCLSAHWPKDTRCSDPFLLLQDVGATFGPVKVDLDAWGHAPIWEDRPSCTVSMIDLPYDGATFGKAHVTEAGRQFIGRLLTQLSDPQITELFAGARFNHERGIFSAARPVSDWVRTFKSKVSTITEGPACPEA
;
A
#
# COMPACT_ATOMS: atom_id res chain seq x y z
N MET A 1 15.13 -13.05 -49.04
CA MET A 1 16.04 -14.18 -48.71
C MET A 1 16.92 -13.76 -47.54
N LEU A 2 16.44 -13.98 -46.31
CA LEU A 2 17.18 -13.64 -45.09
C LEU A 2 18.01 -14.84 -44.64
N ARG A 3 19.30 -14.61 -44.40
CA ARG A 3 20.26 -15.57 -43.84
C ARG A 3 20.29 -15.43 -42.31
N SER A 4 20.14 -16.57 -41.65
CA SER A 4 20.16 -16.80 -40.22
C SER A 4 21.56 -16.61 -39.59
N ARG A 5 21.60 -16.17 -38.33
CA ARG A 5 22.79 -16.21 -37.45
C ARG A 5 22.43 -16.94 -36.14
N PRO A 6 23.13 -18.03 -35.77
CA PRO A 6 22.97 -18.67 -34.47
C PRO A 6 24.06 -18.17 -33.51
N ARG A 7 23.69 -17.48 -32.42
CA ARG A 7 24.61 -17.08 -31.34
C ARG A 7 24.06 -17.23 -29.92
N VAL A 8 23.01 -18.03 -29.73
CA VAL A 8 22.37 -18.18 -28.40
C VAL A 8 22.74 -19.48 -27.68
N LEU A 9 23.38 -20.46 -28.34
CA LEU A 9 23.58 -21.79 -27.74
C LEU A 9 24.91 -21.99 -26.98
N THR A 10 25.84 -21.03 -26.97
CA THR A 10 27.20 -21.27 -26.42
C THR A 10 27.40 -20.78 -24.98
N ALA A 11 26.50 -19.97 -24.43
CA ALA A 11 26.64 -19.44 -23.06
C ALA A 11 26.14 -20.41 -21.96
N VAL A 12 25.26 -21.36 -22.29
CA VAL A 12 24.60 -22.23 -21.29
C VAL A 12 25.45 -23.45 -20.90
N VAL A 13 26.44 -23.84 -21.70
CA VAL A 13 27.25 -25.05 -21.46
C VAL A 13 28.46 -24.79 -20.54
N VAL A 14 28.92 -23.54 -20.40
CA VAL A 14 30.14 -23.23 -19.60
C VAL A 14 29.87 -23.17 -18.09
N VAL A 15 28.63 -22.91 -17.67
CA VAL A 15 28.28 -22.80 -16.24
C VAL A 15 28.11 -24.17 -15.56
N ILE A 16 27.86 -25.25 -16.32
CA ILE A 16 27.63 -26.59 -15.76
C ILE A 16 28.93 -27.36 -15.46
N VAL A 17 30.08 -26.94 -16.00
CA VAL A 17 31.36 -27.68 -15.81
C VAL A 17 32.21 -27.14 -14.65
N LEU A 18 31.94 -25.94 -14.13
CA LEU A 18 32.72 -25.36 -13.02
C LEU A 18 32.21 -25.71 -11.61
N THR A 19 31.07 -26.38 -11.48
CA THR A 19 30.50 -26.80 -10.18
C THR A 19 30.96 -28.17 -9.70
N ALA A 20 31.75 -28.92 -10.47
CA ALA A 20 32.24 -30.25 -10.09
C ALA A 20 33.69 -30.28 -9.55
N GLY A 21 34.40 -29.14 -9.47
CA GLY A 21 35.84 -29.10 -9.20
C GLY A 21 36.30 -28.51 -7.85
N VAL A 22 35.41 -27.89 -7.06
CA VAL A 22 35.85 -27.07 -5.90
C VAL A 22 35.52 -27.71 -4.54
N TRP A 23 34.97 -28.92 -4.52
CA TRP A 23 34.58 -29.59 -3.27
C TRP A 23 35.68 -30.44 -2.59
N VAL A 24 36.95 -30.34 -3.01
CA VAL A 24 38.05 -31.20 -2.50
C VAL A 24 39.22 -30.42 -1.84
N ALA A 25 39.11 -29.11 -1.60
CA ALA A 25 40.22 -28.35 -1.00
C ALA A 25 39.81 -27.33 0.07
N TRP A 26 38.81 -27.66 0.89
CA TRP A 26 38.42 -26.87 2.06
C TRP A 26 38.59 -27.66 3.37
N ASP A 27 39.68 -28.41 3.46
CA ASP A 27 40.17 -28.91 4.74
C ASP A 27 41.68 -28.70 4.77
N ARG A 28 42.17 -28.07 5.84
CA ARG A 28 43.52 -27.49 6.04
C ARG A 28 43.71 -26.04 5.54
N LEU A 29 43.39 -25.10 6.43
CA LEU A 29 44.36 -24.15 6.99
C LEU A 29 43.64 -23.28 8.04
N HIS A 30 43.61 -23.78 9.28
CA HIS A 30 43.52 -22.93 10.46
C HIS A 30 44.94 -22.52 10.85
N VAL A 31 45.24 -21.23 10.73
CA VAL A 31 46.30 -20.58 11.50
C VAL A 31 45.74 -19.26 12.00
N ALA A 32 45.59 -19.18 13.32
CA ALA A 32 45.26 -17.97 14.04
C ALA A 32 46.52 -17.11 14.19
N THR A 33 46.39 -15.79 14.04
CA THR A 33 47.30 -14.81 14.64
C THR A 33 46.55 -13.50 14.97
N PRO A 34 47.03 -12.72 15.94
CA PRO A 34 46.18 -11.99 16.89
C PRO A 34 45.98 -10.49 16.60
N GLN A 35 44.95 -9.97 17.29
CA GLN A 35 44.60 -8.58 17.61
C GLN A 35 45.64 -7.48 17.32
N GLU A 36 45.18 -6.43 16.62
CA GLU A 36 45.49 -5.05 16.99
C GLU A 36 44.20 -4.23 17.05
N ALA A 37 43.88 -3.78 18.25
CA ALA A 37 42.82 -2.83 18.53
C ALA A 37 43.30 -1.41 18.17
N LYS A 38 42.57 -0.74 17.27
CA LYS A 38 42.59 0.72 17.18
C LYS A 38 41.18 1.24 17.48
N ALA A 39 41.07 1.81 18.67
CA ALA A 39 39.92 2.59 19.09
C ALA A 39 39.96 3.93 18.35
N GLU A 40 39.09 4.07 17.35
CA GLU A 40 38.70 5.37 16.81
C GLU A 40 37.28 5.68 17.27
N THR A 41 37.17 6.72 18.08
CA THR A 41 35.95 7.31 18.60
C THR A 41 35.15 7.92 17.45
N LYS A 42 34.40 7.11 16.71
CA LYS A 42 33.32 7.61 15.83
C LYS A 42 32.17 8.08 16.72
N ALA A 43 31.92 9.38 16.68
CA ALA A 43 30.66 9.95 17.13
C ALA A 43 29.52 9.11 16.54
N GLN A 44 28.77 8.43 17.41
CA GLN A 44 27.62 7.65 17.01
C GLN A 44 26.59 8.57 16.38
N LYS A 45 26.55 8.55 15.04
CA LYS A 45 25.34 8.87 14.29
C LYS A 45 24.22 8.02 14.90
N PRO A 46 23.02 8.57 15.19
CA PRO A 46 21.93 7.76 15.72
C PRO A 46 21.74 6.59 14.74
N LYS A 47 21.93 5.38 15.26
CA LYS A 47 21.74 4.14 14.54
C LYS A 47 20.31 4.20 14.02
N SER A 48 20.14 4.24 12.69
CA SER A 48 18.83 3.96 12.10
C SER A 48 18.43 2.60 12.65
N LEU A 49 17.41 2.59 13.49
CA LEU A 49 16.88 1.35 14.01
C LEU A 49 16.38 0.58 12.78
N ASP A 50 17.05 -0.52 12.45
CA ASP A 50 16.43 -1.62 11.70
C ASP A 50 15.34 -2.21 12.62
N ASP A 51 14.29 -1.42 12.86
CA ASP A 51 13.20 -1.66 13.81
C ASP A 51 11.99 -2.34 13.13
N ASP A 52 12.08 -2.54 11.81
CA ASP A 52 11.04 -3.09 10.93
C ASP A 52 10.80 -4.60 11.17
N ASP A 53 11.74 -5.33 11.77
CA ASP A 53 11.63 -6.79 11.98
C ASP A 53 11.02 -7.20 13.34
N ARG A 54 10.66 -6.25 14.21
CA ARG A 54 10.19 -6.61 15.55
C ARG A 54 8.71 -7.01 15.53
N LYS A 55 8.46 -8.30 15.76
CA LYS A 55 7.13 -8.83 16.08
C LYS A 55 6.75 -8.61 17.55
N VAL A 56 5.46 -8.45 17.83
CA VAL A 56 4.86 -8.39 19.18
C VAL A 56 4.18 -9.71 19.53
N THR A 57 3.84 -9.93 20.81
CA THR A 57 3.00 -11.08 21.18
C THR A 57 1.54 -10.87 20.77
N ASP A 58 0.77 -11.95 20.65
CA ASP A 58 -0.65 -11.88 20.32
C ASP A 58 -1.44 -11.06 21.36
N GLU A 59 -1.09 -11.16 22.65
CA GLU A 59 -1.72 -10.37 23.72
C GLU A 59 -1.42 -8.87 23.56
N GLN A 60 -0.17 -8.53 23.21
CA GLN A 60 0.21 -7.13 22.96
C GLN A 60 -0.52 -6.57 21.74
N ARG A 61 -0.66 -7.37 20.66
CA ARG A 61 -1.42 -6.97 19.48
C ARG A 61 -2.89 -6.76 19.81
N ALA A 62 -3.54 -7.71 20.49
CA ALA A 62 -4.95 -7.62 20.88
C ALA A 62 -5.22 -6.43 21.80
N GLU A 63 -4.30 -6.13 22.73
CA GLU A 63 -4.35 -4.96 23.60
C GLU A 63 -4.31 -3.65 22.80
N MET A 64 -3.40 -3.55 21.83
CA MET A 64 -3.27 -2.36 20.97
C MET A 64 -4.46 -2.20 20.04
N LEU A 65 -4.94 -3.29 19.46
CA LEU A 65 -6.14 -3.31 18.63
C LEU A 65 -7.35 -2.78 19.40
N GLY A 66 -7.52 -3.22 20.65
CA GLY A 66 -8.62 -2.75 21.51
C GLY A 66 -8.60 -1.26 21.82
N ARG A 67 -7.44 -0.61 21.68
CA ARG A 67 -7.26 0.84 21.88
C ARG A 67 -6.95 1.60 20.61
N ALA A 68 -7.02 0.95 19.45
CA ALA A 68 -6.61 1.58 18.22
C ALA A 68 -7.58 2.69 17.82
N HIS A 69 -7.02 3.80 17.33
CA HIS A 69 -7.77 4.81 16.62
C HIS A 69 -7.83 4.47 15.12
N VAL A 70 -8.91 4.84 14.44
CA VAL A 70 -9.07 4.62 12.98
C VAL A 70 -9.11 5.94 12.19
N TRP A 71 -9.24 7.06 12.89
CA TRP A 71 -9.44 8.39 12.29
C TRP A 71 -8.79 9.46 13.16
N ARG A 72 -8.26 10.50 12.51
CA ARG A 72 -7.78 11.74 13.14
C ARG A 72 -8.23 12.93 12.33
N THR A 73 -8.36 14.08 12.99
CA THR A 73 -8.53 15.34 12.28
C THR A 73 -7.38 15.53 11.28
N PRO A 74 -7.67 15.71 9.97
CA PRO A 74 -6.63 15.89 8.98
C PRO A 74 -5.87 17.20 9.24
N ALA A 75 -4.56 17.19 8.98
CA ALA A 75 -3.70 18.36 9.19
C ALA A 75 -4.11 19.56 8.32
N VAL A 76 -4.64 19.28 7.13
CA VAL A 76 -5.27 20.26 6.24
C VAL A 76 -6.79 20.10 6.35
N PRO A 77 -7.56 21.18 6.58
CA PRO A 77 -9.01 21.09 6.58
C PRO A 77 -9.54 20.51 5.28
N ILE A 78 -10.59 19.67 5.33
CA ILE A 78 -11.12 18.94 4.18
C ILE A 78 -11.53 19.89 3.04
N ALA A 79 -12.14 21.03 3.38
CA ALA A 79 -12.53 22.07 2.43
C ALA A 79 -11.34 22.73 1.69
N HIS A 80 -10.11 22.49 2.16
CA HIS A 80 -8.86 23.01 1.57
C HIS A 80 -7.92 21.88 1.12
N ALA A 81 -8.34 20.62 1.17
CA ALA A 81 -7.56 19.51 0.68
C ALA A 81 -7.29 19.68 -0.83
N SER A 82 -6.05 19.50 -1.25
CA SER A 82 -5.67 19.45 -2.66
C SER A 82 -5.48 18.00 -3.10
N PHE A 83 -6.02 17.68 -4.27
CA PHE A 83 -5.86 16.36 -4.89
C PHE A 83 -4.97 16.37 -6.12
N VAL A 84 -4.42 17.55 -6.45
CA VAL A 84 -3.26 17.69 -7.32
C VAL A 84 -2.11 17.04 -6.57
N GLY A 85 -1.82 15.78 -6.89
CA GLY A 85 -0.69 15.08 -6.28
C GLY A 85 0.59 15.88 -6.47
N GLU A 86 1.61 15.59 -5.67
CA GLU A 86 2.98 16.04 -5.95
C GLU A 86 3.43 15.40 -7.26
N GLY A 87 2.99 15.95 -8.39
CA GLY A 87 3.32 15.48 -9.72
C GLY A 87 4.79 15.79 -9.98
N LEU A 88 5.64 14.85 -9.61
CA LEU A 88 7.06 14.92 -9.94
C LEU A 88 7.17 14.61 -11.44
N GLU A 89 7.64 15.59 -12.21
CA GLU A 89 7.89 15.41 -13.65
C GLU A 89 8.93 14.32 -13.87
N THR A 90 9.99 14.32 -13.07
CA THR A 90 11.06 13.33 -13.18
C THR A 90 11.65 13.01 -11.80
N LEU A 91 11.92 11.73 -11.58
CA LEU A 91 12.57 11.20 -10.39
C LEU A 91 13.73 10.30 -10.79
N SER A 92 14.84 10.38 -10.07
CA SER A 92 15.99 9.48 -10.24
C SER A 92 16.19 8.65 -8.99
N CYS A 93 16.42 7.34 -9.14
CA CYS A 93 16.70 6.46 -8.01
C CYS A 93 17.62 5.29 -8.37
N LYS A 94 18.27 4.70 -7.36
CA LYS A 94 19.13 3.53 -7.52
C LYS A 94 18.39 2.25 -7.16
N PHE A 95 18.39 1.28 -8.08
CA PHE A 95 17.75 0.00 -7.88
C PHE A 95 18.22 -0.70 -6.60
N LYS A 96 17.27 -1.27 -5.88
CA LYS A 96 17.51 -2.02 -4.65
C LYS A 96 16.93 -3.41 -4.78
N LEU A 97 17.79 -4.41 -4.62
CA LEU A 97 17.36 -5.80 -4.52
C LEU A 97 16.54 -6.02 -3.23
N SER A 98 15.33 -6.54 -3.38
CA SER A 98 14.42 -6.86 -2.27
C SER A 98 13.43 -7.94 -2.68
N ASP A 99 12.90 -8.66 -1.69
CA ASP A 99 11.79 -9.58 -1.91
C ASP A 99 10.51 -8.79 -2.23
N LEU A 100 9.74 -9.27 -3.20
CA LEU A 100 8.55 -8.57 -3.69
C LEU A 100 7.32 -9.45 -3.52
N GLY A 101 6.38 -9.06 -2.66
CA GLY A 101 5.07 -9.72 -2.54
C GLY A 101 4.10 -9.34 -3.67
N GLY A 102 2.97 -10.04 -3.78
CA GLY A 102 1.87 -9.69 -4.71
C GLY A 102 2.16 -9.94 -6.19
N THR A 103 1.24 -9.48 -7.04
CA THR A 103 1.21 -9.73 -8.50
C THR A 103 1.43 -8.48 -9.35
N THR A 104 1.31 -7.29 -8.75
CA THR A 104 1.49 -6.01 -9.44
C THR A 104 2.96 -5.71 -9.70
N PRO A 105 3.35 -5.32 -10.93
CA PRO A 105 4.72 -4.94 -11.24
C PRO A 105 5.22 -3.78 -10.36
N LYS A 106 6.30 -4.05 -9.64
CA LYS A 106 6.93 -3.08 -8.73
C LYS A 106 8.40 -3.39 -8.50
N PHE A 107 9.13 -2.42 -7.98
CA PHE A 107 10.50 -2.58 -7.51
C PHE A 107 10.83 -1.58 -6.40
N ASP A 108 11.84 -1.89 -5.59
CA ASP A 108 12.35 -0.97 -4.60
C ASP A 108 13.55 -0.21 -5.16
N CYS A 109 13.66 1.07 -4.80
CA CYS A 109 14.85 1.86 -5.08
C CYS A 109 15.17 2.83 -3.95
N THR A 110 16.36 3.43 -4.01
CA THR A 110 16.84 4.40 -3.03
C THR A 110 17.07 5.74 -3.70
N LEU A 111 16.54 6.82 -3.12
CA LEU A 111 16.76 8.20 -3.55
C LEU A 111 18.17 8.69 -3.16
N GLU A 112 18.58 9.84 -3.69
CA GLU A 112 19.89 10.43 -3.41
C GLU A 112 20.12 10.72 -1.91
N ASP A 113 19.07 11.07 -1.18
CA ASP A 113 19.09 11.31 0.27
C ASP A 113 19.14 10.02 1.11
N GLY A 114 19.14 8.86 0.47
CA GLY A 114 19.15 7.55 1.10
C GLY A 114 17.76 7.00 1.45
N GLN A 115 16.68 7.70 1.10
CA GLN A 115 15.34 7.25 1.37
C GLN A 115 14.97 6.04 0.49
N LYS A 116 14.46 4.98 1.13
CA LYS A 116 13.91 3.80 0.46
C LYS A 116 12.50 4.12 -0.02
N ILE A 117 12.22 3.81 -1.28
CA ILE A 117 10.93 4.02 -1.93
C ILE A 117 10.55 2.79 -2.75
N ARG A 118 9.26 2.63 -3.00
CA ARG A 118 8.73 1.59 -3.89
C ARG A 118 8.10 2.22 -5.11
N ILE A 119 8.46 1.73 -6.29
CA ILE A 119 7.90 2.14 -7.57
C ILE A 119 6.97 1.04 -8.05
N LYS A 120 5.69 1.37 -8.22
CA LYS A 120 4.68 0.55 -8.90
C LYS A 120 4.56 1.03 -10.35
N TYR A 121 4.58 0.12 -11.31
CA TYR A 121 4.56 0.46 -12.74
C TYR A 121 3.59 -0.40 -13.54
N GLY A 122 3.27 0.04 -14.77
CA GLY A 122 2.37 -0.66 -15.69
C GLY A 122 1.15 0.18 -16.09
N LYS A 123 0.37 -0.34 -17.05
CA LYS A 123 -0.77 0.37 -17.65
C LYS A 123 -2.14 -0.04 -17.06
N GLY A 124 -2.13 -0.82 -15.99
CA GLY A 124 -3.33 -1.36 -15.36
C GLY A 124 -4.12 -0.31 -14.56
N PRO A 125 -5.34 -0.65 -14.13
CA PRO A 125 -6.20 0.25 -13.35
C PRO A 125 -5.76 0.45 -11.90
N GLU A 126 -4.84 -0.37 -11.39
CA GLU A 126 -4.46 -0.39 -9.98
C GLU A 126 -3.77 0.89 -9.50
N ILE A 127 -2.79 1.40 -10.25
CA ILE A 127 -2.05 2.61 -9.89
C ILE A 127 -2.99 3.83 -9.76
N PRO A 128 -3.87 4.11 -10.74
CA PRO A 128 -4.92 5.10 -10.59
C PRO A 128 -5.82 4.90 -9.38
N ALA A 129 -6.36 3.68 -9.20
CA ALA A 129 -7.26 3.37 -8.08
C ALA A 129 -6.59 3.68 -6.74
N GLU A 130 -5.37 3.20 -6.55
CA GLU A 130 -4.61 3.41 -5.32
C GLU A 130 -4.30 4.89 -5.09
N ALA A 131 -3.91 5.62 -6.15
CA ALA A 131 -3.66 7.06 -6.06
C ALA A 131 -4.92 7.85 -5.63
N ALA A 132 -6.08 7.56 -6.22
CA ALA A 132 -7.32 8.22 -5.82
C ALA A 132 -7.77 7.82 -4.41
N ALA A 133 -7.76 6.52 -4.08
CA ALA A 133 -8.24 6.03 -2.79
C ALA A 133 -7.38 6.54 -1.63
N THR A 134 -6.05 6.46 -1.74
CA THR A 134 -5.14 6.95 -0.69
C THR A 134 -5.28 8.46 -0.47
N ARG A 135 -5.35 9.25 -1.54
CA ARG A 135 -5.57 10.70 -1.46
C ARG A 135 -6.89 11.04 -0.77
N LEU A 136 -7.98 10.38 -1.15
CA LEU A 136 -9.28 10.58 -0.53
C LEU A 136 -9.27 10.22 0.96
N LEU A 137 -8.73 9.05 1.32
CA LEU A 137 -8.63 8.60 2.70
C LEU A 137 -7.85 9.60 3.57
N LYS A 138 -6.67 10.03 3.10
CA LYS A 138 -5.83 11.02 3.79
C LYS A 138 -6.55 12.36 3.95
N ALA A 139 -7.20 12.85 2.90
CA ALA A 139 -7.94 14.11 2.93
C ALA A 139 -9.09 14.07 3.95
N LEU A 140 -9.75 12.91 4.11
CA LEU A 140 -10.83 12.73 5.08
C LEU A 140 -10.34 12.41 6.51
N GLY A 141 -9.04 12.21 6.73
CA GLY A 141 -8.46 11.94 8.05
C GLY A 141 -8.32 10.45 8.41
N PHE A 142 -8.56 9.54 7.47
CA PHE A 142 -8.24 8.12 7.62
C PHE A 142 -6.77 7.88 7.26
N GLY A 143 -6.14 6.87 7.87
CA GLY A 143 -4.78 6.49 7.50
C GLY A 143 -4.77 5.73 6.18
N ALA A 144 -3.82 6.08 5.34
CA ALA A 144 -3.44 5.35 4.14
C ALA A 144 -1.99 5.67 3.76
N ASP A 145 -1.36 4.77 3.00
CA ASP A 145 -0.06 5.04 2.39
C ASP A 145 -0.14 6.26 1.44
N ASP A 146 1.01 6.81 1.08
CA ASP A 146 1.08 7.94 0.16
C ASP A 146 1.50 7.49 -1.24
N ILE A 147 0.71 7.92 -2.23
CA ILE A 147 0.88 7.56 -3.64
C ILE A 147 1.01 8.84 -4.47
N ALA A 148 2.25 9.12 -4.87
CA ALA A 148 2.54 10.18 -5.82
C ALA A 148 2.65 9.58 -7.23
N LEU A 149 1.99 10.22 -8.21
CA LEU A 149 2.17 9.83 -9.61
C LEU A 149 3.38 10.59 -10.17
N VAL A 150 4.30 9.86 -10.76
CA VAL A 150 5.53 10.39 -11.34
C VAL A 150 5.49 10.13 -12.84
N GLU A 151 5.66 11.19 -13.63
CA GLU A 151 5.60 11.06 -15.09
C GLU A 151 6.77 10.24 -15.63
N LYS A 152 7.98 10.44 -15.09
CA LYS A 152 9.19 9.73 -15.50
C LYS A 152 10.07 9.33 -14.32
N VAL A 153 10.52 8.07 -14.31
CA VAL A 153 11.56 7.58 -13.39
C VAL A 153 12.76 7.10 -14.20
N HIS A 154 13.94 7.62 -13.87
CA HIS A 154 15.22 7.05 -14.26
C HIS A 154 15.73 6.14 -13.15
N CYS A 155 15.70 4.82 -13.39
CA CYS A 155 16.20 3.84 -12.44
C CYS A 155 17.59 3.36 -12.85
N TYR A 156 18.59 3.71 -12.03
CA TYR A 156 19.97 3.29 -12.21
C TYR A 156 20.16 1.86 -11.71
N GLY A 157 20.69 0.97 -12.56
CA GLY A 157 20.90 -0.45 -12.27
C GLY A 157 19.64 -1.30 -12.22
N CYS A 158 18.50 -0.79 -12.72
CA CYS A 158 17.32 -1.61 -12.93
C CYS A 158 17.54 -2.54 -14.12
N PRO A 159 17.11 -3.81 -14.05
CA PRO A 159 16.95 -4.62 -15.27
C PRO A 159 15.72 -4.12 -16.06
N GLU A 160 15.63 -4.49 -17.34
CA GLU A 160 14.51 -4.13 -18.24
C GLU A 160 13.14 -4.50 -17.64
N GLU A 161 13.05 -5.65 -16.98
CA GLU A 161 11.85 -6.12 -16.28
C GLU A 161 12.15 -6.37 -14.78
N PRO A 162 12.14 -5.33 -13.93
CA PRO A 162 12.50 -5.45 -12.51
C PRO A 162 11.66 -6.46 -11.75
N PHE A 163 10.35 -6.43 -11.91
CA PHE A 163 9.45 -7.31 -11.16
C PHE A 163 9.69 -8.79 -11.48
N SER A 164 9.71 -9.14 -12.76
CA SER A 164 9.91 -10.52 -13.22
C SER A 164 11.30 -11.02 -12.85
N THR A 165 12.33 -10.19 -13.05
CA THR A 165 13.70 -10.50 -12.66
C THR A 165 13.79 -10.78 -11.16
N MET A 166 13.16 -9.95 -10.33
CA MET A 166 13.18 -10.14 -8.89
C MET A 166 12.51 -11.42 -8.43
N LYS A 167 11.35 -11.76 -9.01
CA LYS A 167 10.68 -13.03 -8.72
C LYS A 167 11.57 -14.24 -9.06
N VAL A 168 12.30 -14.19 -10.16
CA VAL A 168 13.24 -15.27 -10.53
C VAL A 168 14.41 -15.33 -9.56
N VAL A 169 15.01 -14.19 -9.19
CA VAL A 169 16.12 -14.12 -8.23
C VAL A 169 15.70 -14.68 -6.87
N GLU A 170 14.50 -14.34 -6.40
CA GLU A 170 13.91 -14.84 -5.16
C GLU A 170 13.72 -16.37 -5.21
N VAL A 171 13.01 -16.88 -6.22
CA VAL A 171 12.73 -18.32 -6.37
C VAL A 171 14.00 -19.16 -6.52
N THR A 172 15.05 -18.61 -7.12
CA THR A 172 16.33 -19.32 -7.33
C THR A 172 17.33 -19.14 -6.19
N GLY A 173 17.07 -18.25 -5.23
CA GLY A 173 18.03 -17.89 -4.19
C GLY A 173 19.29 -17.19 -4.73
N ALA A 174 19.24 -16.66 -5.95
CA ALA A 174 20.40 -16.09 -6.65
C ALA A 174 20.78 -14.67 -6.18
N GLY A 175 20.14 -14.15 -5.12
CA GLY A 175 20.33 -12.78 -4.64
C GLY A 175 21.80 -12.37 -4.42
N PRO A 176 22.65 -13.17 -3.75
CA PRO A 176 24.07 -12.84 -3.56
C PRO A 176 24.86 -12.73 -4.88
N LEU A 177 24.52 -13.55 -5.87
CA LEU A 177 25.16 -13.51 -7.20
C LEU A 177 24.66 -12.32 -8.00
N TYR A 178 23.35 -12.08 -7.97
CA TYR A 178 22.72 -11.00 -8.72
C TYR A 178 23.25 -9.62 -8.28
N LYS A 179 23.54 -9.42 -6.99
CA LYS A 179 24.13 -8.17 -6.49
C LYS A 179 25.44 -7.79 -7.18
N ASN A 180 26.23 -8.75 -7.63
CA ASN A 180 27.53 -8.51 -8.26
C ASN A 180 27.44 -8.16 -9.76
N VAL A 181 26.26 -8.33 -10.37
CA VAL A 181 26.05 -8.07 -11.81
C VAL A 181 25.20 -6.82 -12.07
N ILE A 182 24.78 -6.10 -11.04
CA ILE A 182 24.07 -4.82 -11.18
C ILE A 182 25.06 -3.76 -11.67
N ASP A 183 24.84 -3.22 -12.87
CA ASP A 183 25.57 -2.07 -13.38
C ASP A 183 24.78 -0.78 -13.14
N TYR A 184 25.24 0.05 -12.21
CA TYR A 184 24.60 1.33 -11.89
C TYR A 184 24.87 2.44 -12.93
N ASN A 185 25.62 2.15 -14.00
CA ASN A 185 25.72 3.05 -15.15
C ASN A 185 24.57 2.83 -16.15
N ASP A 186 23.90 1.68 -16.09
CA ASP A 186 22.72 1.41 -16.90
C ASP A 186 21.50 2.11 -16.30
N VAL A 187 20.66 2.67 -17.18
CA VAL A 187 19.48 3.45 -16.80
C VAL A 187 18.27 2.92 -17.54
N GLU A 188 17.28 2.47 -16.78
CA GLU A 188 15.96 2.12 -17.32
C GLU A 188 14.97 3.25 -17.05
N GLU A 189 14.17 3.58 -18.06
CA GLU A 189 13.14 4.61 -17.98
C GLU A 189 11.76 3.99 -17.79
N PHE A 190 11.05 4.42 -16.74
CA PHE A 190 9.65 4.08 -16.53
C PHE A 190 8.79 5.34 -16.63
N THR A 191 7.62 5.23 -17.24
CA THR A 191 6.69 6.36 -17.37
C THR A 191 5.38 6.11 -16.64
N TRP A 192 4.80 7.18 -16.11
CA TRP A 192 3.53 7.18 -15.38
C TRP A 192 3.47 6.10 -14.30
N VAL A 193 4.42 6.17 -13.37
CA VAL A 193 4.53 5.23 -12.25
C VAL A 193 3.92 5.81 -10.98
N ALA A 194 3.60 4.93 -10.03
CA ALA A 194 3.30 5.32 -8.66
C ALA A 194 4.54 5.19 -7.79
N LEU A 195 4.91 6.29 -7.14
CA LEU A 195 5.81 6.31 -6.01
C LEU A 195 5.00 6.04 -4.74
N GLU A 196 5.23 4.88 -4.14
CA GLU A 196 4.62 4.47 -2.87
C GLU A 196 5.53 4.81 -1.70
N ARG A 197 4.99 5.56 -0.74
CA ARG A 197 5.61 5.86 0.55
C ARG A 197 4.71 5.33 1.65
N LYS A 198 5.24 4.44 2.49
CA LYS A 198 4.50 3.88 3.60
C LYS A 198 4.08 4.96 4.60
N PHE A 199 2.86 4.84 5.11
CA PHE A 199 2.38 5.66 6.20
C PHE A 199 3.34 5.53 7.39
N SER A 200 3.70 6.68 7.96
CA SER A 200 4.66 6.75 9.06
C SER A 200 4.05 6.15 10.32
N GLY A 201 4.63 5.05 10.78
CA GLY A 201 4.19 4.32 11.96
C GLY A 201 4.88 2.96 11.98
N ARG A 202 5.27 2.52 13.17
CA ARG A 202 5.92 1.21 13.32
C ARG A 202 4.84 0.12 13.22
N PRO A 203 4.98 -0.88 12.34
CA PRO A 203 4.01 -1.96 12.24
C PRO A 203 3.87 -2.73 13.56
N VAL A 204 2.66 -3.16 13.87
CA VAL A 204 2.33 -4.02 15.01
C VAL A 204 1.85 -5.35 14.45
N GLU A 205 2.77 -6.30 14.38
CA GLU A 205 2.57 -7.60 13.74
C GLU A 205 3.07 -8.71 14.67
N THR A 206 2.50 -9.90 14.55
CA THR A 206 2.97 -11.09 15.26
C THR A 206 3.69 -12.01 14.28
N ASP A 207 4.25 -13.12 14.74
CA ASP A 207 4.83 -14.12 13.84
C ASP A 207 3.79 -14.75 12.89
N GLN A 208 2.50 -14.60 13.21
CA GLN A 208 1.38 -15.27 12.54
C GLN A 208 0.47 -14.29 11.78
N VAL A 209 0.45 -13.02 12.19
CA VAL A 209 -0.50 -12.03 11.68
C VAL A 209 0.21 -10.74 11.29
N GLU A 210 0.07 -10.38 10.03
CA GLU A 210 0.38 -9.04 9.50
C GLU A 210 -0.89 -8.21 9.44
N GLY A 211 -0.81 -6.92 9.79
CA GLY A 211 -1.94 -6.00 9.68
C GLY A 211 -3.18 -6.37 10.51
N TRP A 212 -4.37 -6.24 9.92
CA TRP A 212 -5.66 -6.46 10.60
C TRP A 212 -6.82 -6.74 9.63
N SER A 213 -7.84 -7.46 10.10
CA SER A 213 -9.02 -7.86 9.33
C SER A 213 -10.29 -7.08 9.73
N PHE A 214 -11.25 -6.89 8.82
CA PHE A 214 -12.44 -6.06 9.10
C PHE A 214 -13.32 -6.55 10.26
N PHE A 215 -13.40 -7.86 10.50
CA PHE A 215 -14.09 -8.41 11.68
C PHE A 215 -13.41 -8.02 13.01
N GLU A 216 -12.14 -7.64 13.00
CA GLU A 216 -11.41 -7.19 14.20
C GLU A 216 -11.79 -5.78 14.63
N LEU A 217 -12.51 -5.01 13.81
CA LEU A 217 -13.01 -3.68 14.19
C LEU A 217 -13.99 -3.73 15.37
N ASP A 218 -14.62 -4.88 15.63
CA ASP A 218 -15.49 -5.06 16.81
C ASP A 218 -14.71 -5.24 18.11
N LEU A 219 -13.38 -5.42 18.03
CA LEU A 219 -12.51 -5.46 19.20
C LEU A 219 -12.08 -4.06 19.65
N VAL A 220 -12.23 -3.04 18.80
CA VAL A 220 -11.93 -1.64 19.15
C VAL A 220 -12.92 -1.13 20.19
N ASP A 221 -12.39 -0.69 21.34
CA ASP A 221 -13.19 -0.38 22.52
C ASP A 221 -12.89 1.03 23.04
N ALA A 222 -13.86 1.93 22.88
CA ALA A 222 -13.76 3.31 23.36
C ALA A 222 -13.52 3.40 24.87
N ALA A 223 -14.03 2.45 25.68
CA ALA A 223 -13.81 2.44 27.13
C ALA A 223 -12.36 2.10 27.50
N LYS A 224 -11.61 1.46 26.60
CA LYS A 224 -10.17 1.20 26.75
C LYS A 224 -9.30 2.32 26.16
N GLY A 225 -9.92 3.33 25.56
CA GLY A 225 -9.24 4.42 24.86
C GLY A 225 -9.17 4.25 23.34
N GLY A 226 -9.88 3.27 22.77
CA GLY A 226 -9.99 3.08 21.32
C GLY A 226 -10.87 4.12 20.63
N ALA A 227 -10.99 3.98 19.30
CA ALA A 227 -11.85 4.86 18.51
C ALA A 227 -13.32 4.82 19.00
N PRO A 228 -14.02 5.98 19.06
CA PRO A 228 -15.46 6.00 19.21
C PRO A 228 -16.13 5.17 18.11
N ARG A 229 -17.26 4.51 18.44
CA ARG A 229 -17.99 3.66 17.48
C ARG A 229 -18.33 4.39 16.18
N ALA A 230 -18.67 5.68 16.26
CA ALA A 230 -18.91 6.52 15.09
C ALA A 230 -17.73 6.55 14.09
N HIS A 231 -16.48 6.57 14.58
CA HIS A 231 -15.31 6.56 13.70
C HIS A 231 -15.10 5.17 13.06
N VAL A 232 -15.33 4.09 13.83
CA VAL A 232 -15.24 2.71 13.34
C VAL A 232 -16.26 2.46 12.24
N ASP A 233 -17.51 2.85 12.47
CA ASP A 233 -18.58 2.67 11.49
C ASP A 233 -18.40 3.60 10.27
N ALA A 234 -17.83 4.79 10.46
CA ALA A 234 -17.43 5.65 9.35
C ALA A 234 -16.33 5.01 8.48
N LEU A 235 -15.35 4.32 9.08
CA LEU A 235 -14.33 3.57 8.34
C LEU A 235 -14.97 2.42 7.54
N ARG A 236 -15.93 1.69 8.12
CA ARG A 236 -16.68 0.65 7.42
C ARG A 236 -17.42 1.20 6.20
N LEU A 237 -18.16 2.29 6.36
CA LEU A 237 -18.83 2.97 5.25
C LEU A 237 -17.84 3.48 4.20
N MET A 238 -16.69 4.00 4.61
CA MET A 238 -15.64 4.46 3.70
C MET A 238 -15.08 3.29 2.87
N ALA A 239 -14.85 2.12 3.47
CA ALA A 239 -14.41 0.94 2.75
C ALA A 239 -15.44 0.48 1.72
N VAL A 240 -16.73 0.44 2.10
CA VAL A 240 -17.85 0.09 1.20
C VAL A 240 -17.99 1.10 0.07
N PHE A 241 -17.86 2.40 0.39
CA PHE A 241 -17.86 3.48 -0.59
C PHE A 241 -16.77 3.28 -1.66
N LEU A 242 -15.57 2.85 -1.27
CA LEU A 242 -14.47 2.53 -2.18
C LEU A 242 -14.62 1.17 -2.88
N SER A 243 -15.51 0.31 -2.41
CA SER A 243 -15.55 -1.12 -2.80
C SER A 243 -14.21 -1.83 -2.54
N HIS A 244 -13.59 -1.58 -1.37
CA HIS A 244 -12.28 -2.14 -0.98
C HIS A 244 -12.40 -3.63 -0.58
N TRP A 245 -12.56 -4.51 -1.57
CA TRP A 245 -12.76 -5.94 -1.35
C TRP A 245 -11.45 -6.71 -1.13
N ASP A 246 -10.31 -6.20 -1.60
CA ASP A 246 -8.99 -6.84 -1.36
C ASP A 246 -8.45 -6.45 0.02
N ASN A 247 -9.24 -6.79 1.04
CA ASN A 247 -9.07 -6.32 2.41
C ASN A 247 -8.53 -7.39 3.37
N LYS A 248 -7.69 -8.29 2.86
CA LYS A 248 -6.96 -9.27 3.67
C LYS A 248 -6.12 -8.57 4.74
N SER A 249 -5.78 -9.30 5.79
CA SER A 249 -5.07 -8.73 6.95
C SER A 249 -3.79 -7.99 6.57
N GLU A 250 -2.97 -8.60 5.71
CA GLU A 250 -1.70 -8.08 5.20
C GLU A 250 -1.85 -6.87 4.26
N ASN A 251 -3.07 -6.65 3.73
CA ASN A 251 -3.40 -5.48 2.91
C ASN A 251 -3.86 -4.29 3.77
N GLN A 252 -3.84 -4.41 5.10
CA GLN A 252 -4.09 -3.30 6.02
C GLN A 252 -2.94 -3.21 7.02
N ARG A 253 -2.84 -2.13 7.80
CA ARG A 253 -1.83 -2.06 8.88
C ARG A 253 -2.40 -1.60 10.20
N LEU A 254 -2.01 -2.30 11.26
CA LEU A 254 -2.02 -1.78 12.62
C LEU A 254 -0.62 -1.23 12.89
N VAL A 255 -0.53 0.02 13.31
CA VAL A 255 0.74 0.70 13.55
C VAL A 255 0.75 1.39 14.90
N CYS A 256 1.94 1.62 15.44
CA CYS A 256 2.17 2.56 16.52
C CYS A 256 2.69 3.88 15.97
N LEU A 257 2.00 4.99 16.25
CA LEU A 257 2.38 6.32 15.74
C LEU A 257 3.38 7.06 16.62
N SER A 258 3.74 6.48 17.75
CA SER A 258 4.73 7.07 18.64
C SER A 258 6.12 7.05 17.97
N ALA A 259 6.64 8.24 17.64
CA ALA A 259 7.90 8.44 16.91
C ALA A 259 9.09 7.70 17.54
N HIS A 260 9.03 7.44 18.84
CA HIS A 260 9.89 6.50 19.53
C HIS A 260 9.01 5.53 20.33
N TRP A 261 9.01 4.26 19.94
CA TRP A 261 8.34 3.18 20.66
C TRP A 261 9.38 2.15 21.10
N PRO A 262 9.97 2.30 22.32
CA PRO A 262 11.03 1.44 22.81
C PRO A 262 10.62 -0.03 22.98
N LYS A 263 11.64 -0.89 23.06
CA LYS A 263 11.44 -2.30 23.41
C LYS A 263 10.73 -2.45 24.75
N ASP A 264 9.78 -3.37 24.80
CA ASP A 264 9.02 -3.77 26.00
C ASP A 264 8.18 -2.65 26.64
N THR A 265 7.91 -1.58 25.88
CA THR A 265 6.97 -0.52 26.27
C THR A 265 5.63 -0.67 25.56
N ARG A 266 4.57 -0.18 26.18
CA ARG A 266 3.22 -0.12 25.59
C ARG A 266 3.20 0.96 24.51
N CYS A 267 2.62 0.65 23.35
CA CYS A 267 2.33 1.69 22.37
C CYS A 267 1.28 2.66 22.94
N SER A 268 1.63 3.94 23.06
CA SER A 268 0.71 4.98 23.53
C SER A 268 -0.33 5.36 22.48
N ASP A 269 -0.01 5.15 21.19
CA ASP A 269 -0.81 5.70 20.10
C ASP A 269 -1.02 4.68 18.95
N PRO A 270 -1.77 3.58 19.20
CA PRO A 270 -2.08 2.58 18.19
C PRO A 270 -3.09 3.11 17.17
N PHE A 271 -2.88 2.78 15.90
CA PHE A 271 -3.68 3.29 14.80
C PHE A 271 -3.89 2.23 13.70
N LEU A 272 -5.13 2.09 13.25
CA LEU A 272 -5.53 1.22 12.15
C LEU A 272 -5.66 2.08 10.88
N LEU A 273 -4.99 1.64 9.82
CA LEU A 273 -5.03 2.31 8.53
C LEU A 273 -5.40 1.33 7.42
N LEU A 274 -5.99 1.87 6.35
CA LEU A 274 -6.23 1.11 5.13
C LEU A 274 -4.99 1.16 4.24
N GLN A 275 -4.56 0.01 3.75
CA GLN A 275 -3.44 -0.11 2.83
C GLN A 275 -3.88 -0.85 1.56
N ASP A 276 -3.03 -0.83 0.54
CA ASP A 276 -3.18 -1.59 -0.71
C ASP A 276 -4.56 -1.40 -1.34
N VAL A 277 -5.02 -0.15 -1.33
CA VAL A 277 -6.34 0.27 -1.82
C VAL A 277 -6.37 0.40 -3.35
N GLY A 278 -5.50 -0.33 -4.04
CA GLY A 278 -5.45 -0.41 -5.51
C GLY A 278 -6.59 -1.24 -6.10
N ALA A 279 -7.29 -2.03 -5.29
CA ALA A 279 -8.49 -2.77 -5.65
C ALA A 279 -9.78 -2.02 -5.27
N THR A 280 -9.93 -0.78 -5.74
CA THR A 280 -11.06 0.11 -5.38
C THR A 280 -11.73 0.72 -6.62
N PHE A 281 -12.86 1.40 -6.39
CA PHE A 281 -13.72 2.02 -7.40
C PHE A 281 -14.27 0.97 -8.39
N GLY A 282 -14.82 -0.12 -7.85
CA GLY A 282 -15.46 -1.20 -8.59
C GLY A 282 -14.73 -2.54 -8.45
N PRO A 283 -15.43 -3.67 -8.68
CA PRO A 283 -14.88 -5.02 -8.48
C PRO A 283 -13.66 -5.33 -9.37
N VAL A 284 -13.57 -4.72 -10.56
CA VAL A 284 -12.44 -4.89 -11.50
C VAL A 284 -11.49 -3.69 -11.54
N LYS A 285 -11.54 -2.81 -10.52
CA LYS A 285 -10.70 -1.62 -10.34
C LYS A 285 -10.98 -0.53 -11.37
N VAL A 286 -11.28 0.69 -10.91
CA VAL A 286 -11.61 1.84 -11.77
C VAL A 286 -12.64 1.51 -12.85
N ASP A 287 -13.73 0.89 -12.42
CA ASP A 287 -14.89 0.57 -13.24
C ASP A 287 -16.06 1.45 -12.80
N LEU A 288 -16.31 2.51 -13.57
CA LEU A 288 -17.33 3.50 -13.24
C LEU A 288 -18.72 2.87 -13.14
N ASP A 289 -19.05 2.00 -14.09
CA ASP A 289 -20.39 1.45 -14.20
C ASP A 289 -20.60 0.46 -13.05
N ALA A 290 -19.68 -0.48 -12.81
CA ALA A 290 -19.80 -1.42 -11.71
C ALA A 290 -19.73 -0.72 -10.33
N TRP A 291 -18.87 0.28 -10.16
CA TRP A 291 -18.81 1.08 -8.92
C TRP A 291 -20.10 1.86 -8.68
N GLY A 292 -20.70 2.43 -9.73
CA GLY A 292 -21.97 3.14 -9.65
C GLY A 292 -23.11 2.23 -9.21
N HIS A 293 -23.15 0.99 -9.69
CA HIS A 293 -24.19 0.01 -9.36
C HIS A 293 -23.95 -0.72 -8.03
N ALA A 294 -22.71 -0.77 -7.53
CA ALA A 294 -22.40 -1.42 -6.26
C ALA A 294 -23.18 -0.75 -5.10
N PRO A 295 -24.01 -1.50 -4.33
CA PRO A 295 -24.80 -0.91 -3.27
C PRO A 295 -23.90 -0.41 -2.12
N ILE A 296 -24.31 0.68 -1.47
CA ILE A 296 -23.74 1.10 -0.17
C ILE A 296 -24.35 0.27 0.97
N TRP A 297 -25.66 0.05 0.90
CA TRP A 297 -26.43 -0.63 1.94
C TRP A 297 -26.81 -2.00 1.44
N GLU A 298 -26.50 -3.04 2.23
CA GLU A 298 -27.11 -4.35 2.04
C GLU A 298 -28.59 -4.28 2.44
N ASP A 299 -28.87 -3.62 3.57
CA ASP A 299 -30.22 -3.36 4.04
C ASP A 299 -30.30 -1.95 4.65
N ARG A 300 -30.95 -1.03 3.93
CA ARG A 300 -31.04 0.38 4.33
C ARG A 300 -31.85 0.60 5.62
N PRO A 301 -33.06 0.00 5.79
CA PRO A 301 -33.82 0.06 7.03
C PRO A 301 -33.05 -0.30 8.30
N SER A 302 -32.19 -1.33 8.25
CA SER A 302 -31.36 -1.73 9.39
C SER A 302 -29.97 -1.11 9.38
N CYS A 303 -29.62 -0.22 8.44
CA CYS A 303 -28.26 0.29 8.25
C CYS A 303 -27.18 -0.80 8.24
N THR A 304 -27.48 -1.92 7.59
CA THR A 304 -26.52 -3.01 7.39
C THR A 304 -25.74 -2.77 6.11
N VAL A 305 -24.41 -2.93 6.20
CA VAL A 305 -23.48 -2.87 5.08
C VAL A 305 -22.74 -4.19 4.95
N SER A 306 -22.36 -4.51 3.72
CA SER A 306 -21.64 -5.75 3.39
C SER A 306 -20.86 -5.56 2.09
N MET A 307 -19.86 -6.40 1.89
CA MET A 307 -19.12 -6.54 0.63
C MET A 307 -19.25 -7.95 0.04
N ILE A 308 -20.20 -8.76 0.49
CA ILE A 308 -20.30 -10.18 0.13
C ILE A 308 -20.47 -10.44 -1.37
N ASP A 309 -21.02 -9.47 -2.11
CA ASP A 309 -21.19 -9.56 -3.57
C ASP A 309 -19.94 -9.12 -4.37
N LEU A 310 -18.87 -8.70 -3.68
CA LEU A 310 -17.59 -8.35 -4.29
C LEU A 310 -16.65 -9.57 -4.32
N PRO A 311 -15.56 -9.54 -5.12
CA PRO A 311 -14.66 -10.68 -5.25
C PRO A 311 -14.19 -11.25 -3.91
N TYR A 312 -14.03 -12.58 -3.87
CA TYR A 312 -13.68 -13.34 -2.66
C TYR A 312 -14.68 -13.17 -1.51
N ASP A 313 -15.96 -13.00 -1.82
CA ASP A 313 -17.06 -12.81 -0.85
C ASP A 313 -16.81 -11.62 0.10
N GLY A 314 -16.15 -10.56 -0.40
CA GLY A 314 -15.76 -9.40 0.42
C GLY A 314 -14.56 -9.63 1.35
N ALA A 315 -13.88 -10.79 1.22
CA ALA A 315 -12.72 -11.23 1.98
C ALA A 315 -12.94 -11.21 3.50
N THR A 316 -12.40 -10.24 4.23
CA THR A 316 -12.55 -10.12 5.69
C THR A 316 -13.71 -9.22 6.11
N PHE A 317 -14.36 -8.54 5.16
CA PHE A 317 -15.49 -7.66 5.41
C PHE A 317 -16.80 -8.46 5.45
N GLY A 318 -17.19 -8.87 6.66
CA GLY A 318 -18.50 -9.45 6.92
C GLY A 318 -19.63 -8.41 6.93
N LYS A 319 -20.85 -8.87 7.24
CA LYS A 319 -21.99 -7.96 7.47
C LYS A 319 -21.76 -7.13 8.72
N ALA A 320 -22.00 -5.83 8.64
CA ALA A 320 -21.84 -4.93 9.77
C ALA A 320 -23.02 -3.95 9.88
N HIS A 321 -23.45 -3.71 11.12
CA HIS A 321 -24.42 -2.67 11.43
C HIS A 321 -23.70 -1.33 11.65
N VAL A 322 -24.20 -0.28 10.99
CA VAL A 322 -23.67 1.07 11.07
C VAL A 322 -24.60 1.94 11.92
N THR A 323 -24.03 2.54 12.97
CA THR A 323 -24.76 3.51 13.80
C THR A 323 -25.07 4.80 13.04
N GLU A 324 -26.13 5.50 13.45
CA GLU A 324 -26.48 6.82 12.90
C GLU A 324 -25.34 7.84 13.10
N ALA A 325 -24.68 7.79 14.26
CA ALA A 325 -23.53 8.64 14.53
C ALA A 325 -22.38 8.40 13.53
N GLY A 326 -22.12 7.14 13.17
CA GLY A 326 -21.13 6.78 12.15
C GLY A 326 -21.52 7.25 10.74
N ARG A 327 -22.77 7.00 10.34
CA ARG A 327 -23.33 7.47 9.06
C ARG A 327 -23.23 8.99 8.91
N GLN A 328 -23.66 9.73 9.93
CA GLN A 328 -23.57 11.20 9.92
C GLN A 328 -22.12 11.68 9.94
N PHE A 329 -21.23 11.00 10.67
CA PHE A 329 -19.82 11.38 10.73
C PHE A 329 -19.18 11.34 9.35
N ILE A 330 -19.23 10.20 8.65
CA ILE A 330 -18.65 10.09 7.30
C ILE A 330 -19.38 10.99 6.29
N GLY A 331 -20.70 11.14 6.42
CA GLY A 331 -21.49 12.06 5.59
C GLY A 331 -20.98 13.50 5.69
N ARG A 332 -20.70 13.99 6.92
CA ARG A 332 -20.14 15.33 7.14
C ARG A 332 -18.73 15.50 6.57
N LEU A 333 -17.91 14.45 6.56
CA LEU A 333 -16.58 14.51 5.95
C LEU A 333 -16.69 14.59 4.42
N LEU A 334 -17.46 13.68 3.81
CA LEU A 334 -17.59 13.58 2.35
C LEU A 334 -18.26 14.82 1.72
N THR A 335 -19.25 15.40 2.41
CA THR A 335 -19.98 16.60 1.91
C THR A 335 -19.19 17.90 2.00
N GLN A 336 -18.03 17.91 2.66
CA GLN A 336 -17.11 19.06 2.62
C GLN A 336 -16.33 19.15 1.31
N LEU A 337 -16.27 18.08 0.52
CA LEU A 337 -15.56 18.06 -0.75
C LEU A 337 -16.37 18.78 -1.83
N SER A 338 -15.74 19.77 -2.47
CA SER A 338 -16.33 20.52 -3.58
C SER A 338 -16.19 19.80 -4.93
N ASP A 339 -17.01 20.17 -5.92
CA ASP A 339 -16.93 19.61 -7.28
C ASP A 339 -15.53 19.76 -7.92
N PRO A 340 -14.82 20.92 -7.78
CA PRO A 340 -13.43 21.03 -8.22
C PRO A 340 -12.50 20.03 -7.54
N GLN A 341 -12.61 19.84 -6.21
CA GLN A 341 -11.78 18.88 -5.49
C GLN A 341 -12.04 17.44 -5.94
N ILE A 342 -13.30 17.03 -6.14
CA ILE A 342 -13.63 15.69 -6.65
C ILE A 342 -13.13 15.52 -8.09
N THR A 343 -13.20 16.59 -8.90
CA THR A 343 -12.62 16.61 -10.25
C THR A 343 -11.11 16.40 -10.21
N GLU A 344 -10.41 17.13 -9.34
CA GLU A 344 -8.96 16.99 -9.13
C GLU A 344 -8.58 15.58 -8.64
N LEU A 345 -9.38 14.97 -7.76
CA LEU A 345 -9.17 13.61 -7.27
C LEU A 345 -9.07 12.60 -8.43
N PHE A 346 -10.05 12.60 -9.32
CA PHE A 346 -10.12 11.65 -10.42
C PHE A 346 -9.22 12.03 -11.60
N ALA A 347 -9.13 13.31 -11.95
CA ALA A 347 -8.26 13.78 -13.03
C ALA A 347 -6.78 13.59 -12.65
N GLY A 348 -6.39 13.98 -11.43
CA GLY A 348 -5.04 13.84 -10.90
C GLY A 348 -4.63 12.39 -10.65
N ALA A 349 -5.59 11.45 -10.60
CA ALA A 349 -5.33 10.01 -10.59
C ALA A 349 -5.49 9.36 -11.98
N ARG A 350 -5.72 10.16 -13.04
CA ARG A 350 -5.80 9.71 -14.44
C ARG A 350 -6.96 8.74 -14.71
N PHE A 351 -8.14 8.99 -14.15
CA PHE A 351 -9.37 8.18 -14.37
C PHE A 351 -9.96 8.26 -15.78
N ASN A 352 -9.50 9.23 -16.57
CA ASN A 352 -9.92 9.50 -17.94
C ASN A 352 -8.99 8.90 -19.02
N HIS A 353 -8.03 8.06 -18.65
CA HIS A 353 -7.12 7.44 -19.59
C HIS A 353 -7.56 6.00 -19.93
N GLU A 354 -7.36 5.59 -21.18
CA GLU A 354 -7.63 4.22 -21.62
C GLU A 354 -6.68 3.23 -20.95
N ARG A 355 -7.20 2.07 -20.54
CA ARG A 355 -6.44 1.07 -19.77
C ARG A 355 -6.55 -0.31 -20.41
N GLY A 356 -5.87 -0.45 -21.54
CA GLY A 356 -5.89 -1.68 -22.33
C GLY A 356 -7.17 -1.84 -23.15
N ILE A 357 -7.25 -2.97 -23.85
CA ILE A 357 -8.20 -3.21 -24.95
C ILE A 357 -9.67 -3.23 -24.47
N PHE A 358 -9.92 -3.51 -23.19
CA PHE A 358 -11.26 -3.72 -22.64
C PHE A 358 -11.71 -2.62 -21.65
N SER A 359 -10.88 -1.61 -21.37
CA SER A 359 -11.24 -0.51 -20.45
C SER A 359 -11.46 0.78 -21.24
N ALA A 360 -12.74 1.11 -21.46
CA ALA A 360 -13.11 2.38 -22.06
C ALA A 360 -12.87 3.51 -21.06
N ALA A 361 -12.06 4.50 -21.45
CA ALA A 361 -11.91 5.72 -20.68
C ALA A 361 -13.26 6.41 -20.48
N ARG A 362 -13.54 6.88 -19.26
CA ARG A 362 -14.77 7.62 -18.93
C ARG A 362 -14.43 9.08 -18.61
N PRO A 363 -15.28 10.05 -18.99
CA PRO A 363 -15.09 11.45 -18.61
C PRO A 363 -15.03 11.61 -17.09
N VAL A 364 -14.13 12.47 -16.59
CA VAL A 364 -14.03 12.79 -15.15
C VAL A 364 -15.37 13.27 -14.58
N SER A 365 -16.16 13.99 -15.37
CA SER A 365 -17.49 14.46 -14.97
C SER A 365 -18.46 13.33 -14.60
N ASP A 366 -18.33 12.15 -15.21
CA ASP A 366 -19.16 11.01 -14.86
C ASP A 366 -18.73 10.41 -13.52
N TRP A 367 -17.42 10.33 -13.26
CA TRP A 367 -16.87 9.93 -11.96
C TRP A 367 -17.31 10.87 -10.84
N VAL A 368 -17.27 12.19 -11.06
CA VAL A 368 -17.77 13.20 -10.11
C VAL A 368 -19.24 13.01 -9.82
N ARG A 369 -20.07 12.77 -10.85
CA ARG A 369 -21.50 12.53 -10.69
C ARG A 369 -21.77 11.27 -9.88
N THR A 370 -21.10 10.16 -10.20
CA THR A 370 -21.24 8.89 -9.48
C THR A 370 -20.78 9.02 -8.03
N PHE A 371 -19.65 9.68 -7.77
CA PHE A 371 -19.19 9.98 -6.41
C PHE A 371 -20.28 10.68 -5.59
N LYS A 372 -20.83 11.78 -6.11
CA LYS A 372 -21.87 12.56 -5.42
C LYS A 372 -23.16 11.76 -5.22
N SER A 373 -23.55 10.94 -6.19
CA SER A 373 -24.69 10.02 -6.07
C SER A 373 -24.50 9.01 -4.94
N LYS A 374 -23.30 8.43 -4.82
CA LYS A 374 -22.97 7.51 -3.72
C LYS A 374 -22.92 8.22 -2.36
N VAL A 375 -22.41 9.45 -2.30
CA VAL A 375 -22.46 10.28 -1.07
C VAL A 375 -23.91 10.54 -0.67
N SER A 376 -24.76 10.93 -1.62
CA SER A 376 -26.21 11.12 -1.40
C SER A 376 -26.87 9.87 -0.83
N THR A 377 -26.51 8.68 -1.34
CA THR A 377 -26.99 7.39 -0.80
C THR A 377 -26.63 7.18 0.68
N ILE A 378 -25.51 7.72 1.16
CA ILE A 378 -25.10 7.67 2.57
C ILE A 378 -25.86 8.72 3.39
N THR A 379 -25.93 9.95 2.89
CA THR A 379 -26.42 11.11 3.65
C THR A 379 -27.94 11.20 3.72
N GLU A 380 -28.63 10.69 2.72
CA GLU A 380 -30.08 10.77 2.60
C GLU A 380 -30.80 9.56 3.23
N GLY A 381 -32.12 9.70 3.39
CA GLY A 381 -32.99 8.68 3.99
C GLY A 381 -33.12 8.78 5.51
N PRO A 382 -33.86 7.84 6.12
CA PRO A 382 -34.12 7.86 7.55
C PRO A 382 -32.85 7.67 8.38
N ALA A 383 -32.90 8.10 9.64
CA ALA A 383 -31.83 7.80 10.58
C ALA A 383 -31.66 6.27 10.73
N CYS A 384 -30.43 5.83 10.97
CA CYS A 384 -30.18 4.45 11.36
C CYS A 384 -30.87 4.16 12.70
N PRO A 385 -31.46 2.97 12.86
CA PRO A 385 -32.01 2.57 14.16
C PRO A 385 -30.88 2.51 15.21
N GLU A 386 -31.25 2.68 16.48
CA GLU A 386 -30.32 2.41 17.56
C GLU A 386 -29.99 0.91 17.59
N ALA A 387 -28.70 0.61 17.74
CA ALA A 387 -28.13 -0.75 17.70
C ALA A 387 -28.35 -1.51 19.02
#